data_AF-A0A5B0NAD7-F1
#
_entry.id   AF-A0A5B0NAD7-F1
#
_cell.length_a   1.000
_cell.length_b   1.000
_cell.length_c   1.000
_cell.angle_alpha   90.00
_cell.angle_beta   90.00
_cell.angle_gamma   90.00
#
_symmetry.space_group_name_H-M   'P 1'
#
loop_
_entity.id
_entity.type
_entity.pdbx_description
1 polymer ?
#
loop_
_entity_poly.entity_id
_entity_poly.type
_entity_poly.pdbx_seq_one_letter_code
_entity_poly.pdbx_strand_id
1 'polypeptide(L)'
;MHQLSIAKRVRTPTGVNLYKKIYEKNNDKLKEFIKQTSMDTYQQEAKPLQVDTVFNLAQGRNTFLLAGTGFGKSRIDSVSQAHLRIS
;
A
#
# COMPACT_ATOMS: atom_id res chain seq x y z
N MET A 1 16.26 9.80 -23.59
CA MET A 1 15.26 8.76 -23.27
C MET A 1 15.86 7.84 -22.22
N HIS A 2 15.44 7.94 -20.95
CA HIS A 2 15.92 7.03 -19.91
C HIS A 2 15.18 5.69 -20.03
N GLN A 3 15.91 4.66 -20.46
CA GLN A 3 15.46 3.28 -20.51
C GLN A 3 15.07 2.82 -19.09
N LEU A 4 13.79 2.59 -18.85
CA LEU A 4 13.31 2.00 -17.59
C LEU A 4 13.57 0.49 -17.65
N SER A 5 14.71 0.06 -17.14
CA SER A 5 15.11 -1.35 -17.09
C SER A 5 14.18 -2.18 -16.18
N ILE A 6 13.57 -3.17 -16.83
CA ILE A 6 13.14 -4.51 -16.41
C ILE A 6 12.96 -4.73 -14.89
N ALA A 7 11.69 -4.96 -14.53
CA ALA A 7 11.12 -5.41 -13.25
C ALA A 7 11.32 -4.51 -12.00
N LYS A 8 10.75 -3.31 -12.03
CA LYS A 8 10.56 -2.48 -10.81
C LYS A 8 9.59 -3.08 -9.78
N ARG A 9 8.99 -4.24 -10.04
CA ARG A 9 7.90 -4.81 -9.25
C ARG A 9 8.34 -6.09 -8.53
N VAL A 10 7.91 -6.24 -7.28
CA VAL A 10 8.07 -7.44 -6.44
C VAL A 10 6.68 -7.96 -6.13
N ARG A 11 6.47 -9.27 -6.21
CA ARG A 11 5.25 -9.93 -5.75
C ARG A 11 5.50 -10.49 -4.35
N THR A 12 4.67 -10.12 -3.38
CA THR A 12 4.75 -10.67 -2.03
C THR A 12 4.31 -12.14 -2.02
N PRO A 13 4.67 -12.92 -0.97
CA PRO A 13 4.19 -14.30 -0.82
C PRO A 13 2.65 -14.44 -0.86
N THR A 14 1.92 -13.40 -0.45
CA THR A 14 0.45 -13.35 -0.49
C THR A 14 -0.13 -12.85 -1.82
N GLY A 15 0.74 -12.63 -2.81
CA GLY A 15 0.34 -12.27 -4.17
C GLY A 15 0.13 -10.78 -4.42
N VAL A 16 0.42 -9.91 -3.43
CA VAL A 16 0.37 -8.45 -3.60
C VAL A 16 1.55 -8.03 -4.47
N ASN A 17 1.28 -7.35 -5.59
CA ASN A 17 2.35 -6.74 -6.36
C ASN A 17 2.75 -5.41 -5.69
N LEU A 18 4.01 -5.01 -5.72
CA LEU A 18 4.51 -3.75 -5.15
C LEU A 18 5.67 -3.25 -5.98
N TYR A 19 5.97 -1.95 -5.93
CA TYR A 19 7.27 -1.50 -6.41
C TYR A 19 8.38 -1.91 -5.43
N LYS A 20 9.54 -2.33 -5.95
CA LYS A 20 10.71 -2.72 -5.17
C LYS A 20 11.10 -1.65 -4.14
N LYS A 21 11.06 -0.37 -4.52
CA LYS A 21 11.32 0.79 -3.65
C LYS A 21 10.38 0.92 -2.43
N ILE A 22 9.21 0.29 -2.46
CA ILE A 22 8.26 0.25 -1.34
C ILE A 22 8.53 -0.97 -0.50
N TYR A 23 8.70 -2.12 -1.15
CA TYR A 23 8.99 -3.39 -0.49
C TYR A 23 10.26 -3.32 0.38
N GLU A 24 11.27 -2.58 -0.07
CA GLU A 24 12.54 -2.40 0.64
C GLU A 24 12.52 -1.28 1.70
N LYS A 25 11.39 -0.59 1.91
CA LYS A 25 11.31 0.42 2.97
C LYS A 25 11.34 -0.25 4.35
N ASN A 26 11.99 0.42 5.29
CA ASN A 26 11.82 0.08 6.70
C ASN A 26 10.35 0.32 7.13
N ASN A 27 9.97 -0.30 8.25
CA ASN A 27 8.57 -0.32 8.68
C ASN A 27 8.00 1.08 8.92
N ASP A 28 8.77 1.96 9.56
CA ASP A 28 8.29 3.31 9.89
C ASP A 28 8.09 4.17 8.64
N LYS A 29 9.06 4.15 7.71
CA LYS A 29 8.95 4.85 6.42
C LYS A 29 7.84 4.28 5.56
N LEU A 30 7.54 2.99 5.67
CA LEU A 30 6.42 2.37 4.96
C LEU A 30 5.08 2.86 5.53
N LYS A 31 4.94 2.91 6.86
CA LYS A 31 3.73 3.44 7.51
C LYS A 31 3.53 4.92 7.23
N GLU A 32 4.60 5.73 7.28
CA GLU A 32 4.56 7.15 6.92
C GLU A 32 4.16 7.33 5.45
N PHE A 33 4.75 6.56 4.55
CA PHE A 33 4.38 6.57 3.13
C PHE A 33 2.90 6.25 2.90
N ILE A 34 2.34 5.28 3.63
CA ILE A 34 0.91 4.92 3.56
C ILE A 34 0.04 6.09 4.03
N LYS A 35 0.39 6.75 5.14
CA LYS A 35 -0.32 7.92 5.66
C LYS A 35 -0.31 9.07 4.64
N GLN A 36 0.87 9.39 4.10
CA GLN A 36 1.04 10.44 3.11
C GLN A 36 0.23 10.14 1.85
N THR A 37 0.31 8.91 1.33
CA THR A 37 -0.45 8.49 0.14
C THR A 37 -1.96 8.62 0.36
N SER A 38 -2.47 8.28 1.55
CA SER A 38 -3.89 8.47 1.89
C SER A 38 -4.28 9.95 1.90
N MET A 39 -3.44 10.81 2.48
CA MET A 39 -3.67 12.24 2.50
C MET A 39 -3.67 12.83 1.08
N ASP A 40 -2.69 12.47 0.26
CA ASP A 40 -2.58 12.99 -1.12
C ASP A 40 -3.75 12.51 -2.00
N THR A 41 -4.19 11.26 -1.83
CA THR A 41 -5.22 10.65 -2.69
C THR A 41 -6.64 11.02 -2.27
N TYR A 42 -6.92 11.05 -0.97
CA TYR A 42 -8.28 11.24 -0.45
C TYR A 42 -8.48 12.53 0.32
N GLN A 43 -7.43 13.35 0.45
CA GLN A 43 -7.42 14.54 1.32
C GLN A 43 -7.85 14.21 2.76
N GLN A 44 -7.57 12.98 3.19
CA GLN A 44 -7.96 12.47 4.49
C GLN A 44 -6.86 11.62 5.10
N GLU A 45 -6.59 11.87 6.37
CA GLU A 45 -5.68 11.06 7.17
C GLU A 45 -6.19 9.61 7.25
N ALA A 46 -5.28 8.66 7.01
CA ALA A 46 -5.57 7.25 7.18
C ALA A 46 -5.76 6.91 8.66
N LYS A 47 -6.84 6.20 8.98
CA LYS A 47 -7.04 5.68 10.34
C LYS A 47 -5.92 4.68 10.67
N PRO A 48 -5.49 4.56 11.94
CA PRO A 48 -4.41 3.63 12.32
C PRO A 48 -4.62 2.20 11.80
N LEU A 49 -5.84 1.66 11.90
CA LEU A 49 -6.14 0.31 11.42
C LEU A 49 -6.07 0.18 9.89
N GLN A 50 -6.33 1.25 9.13
CA GLN A 50 -6.12 1.25 7.67
C GLN A 50 -4.62 1.21 7.34
N VAL A 51 -3.81 1.98 8.08
CA VAL A 51 -2.34 1.98 7.92
C VAL A 51 -1.78 0.59 8.20
N ASP A 52 -2.17 -0.02 9.32
CA ASP A 52 -1.69 -1.36 9.69
C ASP A 52 -2.18 -2.44 8.73
N THR A 53 -3.39 -2.31 8.18
CA THR A 53 -3.89 -3.25 7.15
C THR A 53 -3.04 -3.19 5.88
N VAL A 54 -2.84 -1.99 5.32
CA VAL A 54 -2.02 -1.82 4.11
C VAL A 54 -0.57 -2.22 4.37
N PHE A 55 -0.03 -1.91 5.55
CA PHE A 55 1.31 -2.30 5.96
C PHE A 55 1.48 -3.83 5.99
N ASN A 56 0.55 -4.56 6.62
CA ASN A 56 0.63 -6.02 6.68
C ASN A 56 0.50 -6.66 5.28
N LEU A 57 -0.37 -6.15 4.42
CA LEU A 57 -0.46 -6.59 3.03
C LEU A 57 0.85 -6.33 2.27
N ALA A 58 1.45 -5.15 2.44
CA ALA A 58 2.71 -4.79 1.80
C ALA A 58 3.89 -5.65 2.28
N GLN A 59 3.85 -6.09 3.53
CA GLN A 59 4.81 -7.04 4.12
C GLN A 59 4.54 -8.49 3.72
N GLY A 60 3.52 -8.76 2.89
CA GLY A 60 3.19 -10.12 2.47
C GLY A 60 2.59 -10.97 3.58
N ARG A 61 1.85 -10.36 4.52
CA ARG A 61 1.16 -11.08 5.60
C ARG A 61 -0.31 -11.27 5.25
N ASN A 62 -0.81 -12.47 5.51
CA ASN A 62 -2.24 -12.75 5.42
C ASN A 62 -2.97 -11.86 6.44
N THR A 63 -3.90 -11.04 5.95
CA THR A 63 -4.56 -10.03 6.77
C THR A 63 -6.07 -10.16 6.59
N PHE A 64 -6.76 -10.57 7.65
CA PHE A 64 -8.22 -10.53 7.72
C PHE A 64 -8.62 -9.27 8.46
N LEU A 65 -9.46 -8.45 7.83
CA LEU A 65 -9.96 -7.20 8.41
C LEU A 65 -11.47 -7.29 8.54
N LEU A 66 -11.96 -7.31 9.79
CA LEU A 66 -13.38 -7.14 10.08
C LEU A 66 -13.70 -5.65 10.12
N ALA A 67 -14.36 -5.16 9.08
CA ALA A 67 -14.65 -3.73 8.91
C ALA A 67 -16.14 -3.49 8.62
N GLY A 68 -16.79 -2.67 9.45
CA GLY A 68 -18.16 -2.20 9.23
C GLY A 68 -18.33 -1.30 8.00
N THR A 69 -19.55 -0.88 7.69
CA THR A 69 -19.83 0.22 6.75
C THR A 69 -19.20 1.51 7.29
N GLY A 70 -18.66 2.36 6.41
CA GLY A 70 -17.95 3.59 6.83
C GLY A 70 -16.48 3.41 7.29
N PHE A 71 -15.95 2.18 7.29
CA PHE A 71 -14.53 1.96 7.57
C PHE A 71 -13.59 2.46 6.45
N GLY A 72 -14.12 2.69 5.25
CA GLY A 72 -13.31 3.10 4.09
C GLY A 72 -12.55 1.94 3.46
N LYS A 73 -13.17 0.75 3.36
CA LYS A 73 -12.60 -0.45 2.72
C LYS A 73 -12.04 -0.14 1.31
N SER A 74 -12.77 0.64 0.52
CA SER A 74 -12.33 1.08 -0.81
C SER A 74 -11.01 1.88 -0.82
N ARG A 75 -10.65 2.54 0.30
CA ARG A 75 -9.40 3.31 0.42
C ARG A 75 -8.21 2.41 0.75
N ILE A 76 -8.43 1.29 1.43
CA ILE A 76 -7.39 0.28 1.68
C ILE A 76 -7.02 -0.40 0.36
N ASP A 77 -8.04 -0.79 -0.41
CA ASP A 77 -7.86 -1.35 -1.74
C ASP A 77 -7.16 -0.34 -2.63
N SER A 78 -7.57 0.94 -2.62
CA SER A 78 -6.97 1.92 -3.50
C SER A 78 -5.65 2.51 -3.01
N VAL A 79 -5.21 2.49 -1.74
CA VAL A 79 -3.78 2.75 -1.41
C VAL A 79 -2.92 1.56 -1.81
N SER A 80 -3.42 0.35 -1.57
CA SER A 80 -2.77 -0.87 -2.08
C SER A 80 -2.65 -0.79 -3.60
N GLN A 81 -3.70 -0.34 -4.30
CA GLN A 81 -3.78 -0.33 -5.77
C GLN A 81 -3.26 0.95 -6.44
N ALA A 82 -3.26 2.12 -5.80
CA ALA A 82 -2.84 3.41 -6.38
C ALA A 82 -1.32 3.49 -6.54
N HIS A 83 -0.57 2.69 -5.79
CA HIS A 83 0.83 2.43 -6.14
C HIS A 83 1.01 1.16 -6.98
N LEU A 84 -0.07 0.54 -7.49
CA LEU A 84 -0.09 -0.64 -8.36
C LEU A 84 -0.52 -0.40 -9.80
N ARG A 85 -1.08 0.76 -10.13
CA ARG A 85 -1.40 1.13 -11.50
C ARG A 85 -1.01 2.57 -11.78
N ILE A 86 0.24 2.74 -12.21
CA ILE A 86 0.59 3.81 -13.14
C ILE A 86 1.24 3.09 -14.31
N SER A 87 0.41 2.84 -15.32
CA SER A 87 0.82 2.56 -16.71
C SER A 87 1.14 3.88 -17.38
#